data_AF-A0A2V6PN34-F1
#
_entry.id   AF-A0A2V6PN34-F1
#
_cell.length_a   1.000
_cell.length_b   1.000
_cell.length_c   1.000
_cell.angle_alpha   90.00
_cell.angle_beta   90.00
_cell.angle_gamma   90.00
#
_symmetry.space_group_name_H-M   'P 1'
#
loop_
_entity.id
_entity.type
_entity.pdbx_description
1 polymer ?
#
loop_
_entity_poly.entity_id
_entity_poly.type
_entity_poly.pdbx_seq_one_letter_code
_entity_poly.pdbx_strand_id
1 'polypeptide(L)'
;MIGGELNGTVRLLGGAPFQLDLLGGFRYLNLRETYAFTTDSPDVPPRPPDVFRTRDEFEARNEFLGAQVGARARGDWRRWFASGAVKLALGAMRQSVDVEGALVTNDFNGFGAPQTFQGGYFAQPTNIGTHRRTVFAVVPEVGVDVGYRITDAVSVFVGYTFLYANRVARPGEQIDRTINPTQNASFGAPPPPRTLVGPARPGFSFAGSDFWAQGVNVGVAVRF
;
A
#
# COMPACT_ATOMS: atom_id res chain seq x y z
N MET A 1 4.00 5.59 1.55
CA MET A 1 5.07 4.59 1.76
C MET A 1 6.23 5.28 2.46
N ILE A 2 6.81 4.63 3.46
CA ILE A 2 8.03 5.10 4.14
C ILE A 2 9.07 3.98 4.12
N GLY A 3 10.34 4.33 4.22
CA GLY A 3 11.41 3.34 4.18
C GLY A 3 12.74 3.91 4.64
N GLY A 4 13.69 3.02 4.86
CA GLY A 4 15.05 3.35 5.24
C GLY A 4 16.03 2.26 4.83
N GLU A 5 17.29 2.65 4.65
CA GLU A 5 18.37 1.74 4.32
C GLU A 5 19.64 2.04 5.12
N LEU A 6 20.39 0.98 5.43
CA LEU A 6 21.74 1.05 5.99
C LEU A 6 22.68 0.34 5.03
N ASN A 7 23.68 1.05 4.51
CA ASN A 7 24.57 0.55 3.46
C ASN A 7 26.05 0.74 3.82
N GLY A 8 26.83 -0.32 3.61
CA GLY A 8 28.27 -0.23 3.41
C GLY A 8 28.59 -0.17 1.92
N THR A 9 29.64 0.56 1.54
CA THR A 9 30.05 0.70 0.14
C THR A 9 31.53 0.35 -0.04
N VAL A 10 31.85 -0.26 -1.18
CA VAL A 10 33.22 -0.59 -1.59
C VAL A 10 33.42 -0.04 -3.00
N ARG A 11 34.46 0.76 -3.19
CA ARG A 11 34.81 1.28 -4.51
C ARG A 11 35.57 0.21 -5.30
N LEU A 12 35.05 -0.15 -6.47
CA LEU A 12 35.73 -1.07 -7.40
C LEU A 12 36.63 -0.34 -8.39
N LEU A 13 36.11 0.75 -8.97
CA LEU A 13 36.85 1.59 -9.91
C LEU A 13 36.78 3.03 -9.41
N GLY A 14 37.95 3.65 -9.28
CA GLY A 14 38.09 5.03 -8.81
C GLY A 14 38.94 5.85 -9.77
N GLY A 15 38.38 6.94 -10.27
CA GLY A 15 39.09 7.90 -11.12
C GLY A 15 38.13 8.66 -12.04
N ALA A 16 38.53 9.84 -12.49
CA ALA A 16 37.83 10.47 -13.62
C ALA A 16 38.18 9.71 -14.92
N PRO A 17 37.24 9.55 -15.86
CA PRO A 17 35.86 10.06 -15.84
C PRO A 17 34.82 9.11 -15.23
N PHE A 18 35.19 7.93 -14.73
CA PHE A 18 34.24 6.88 -14.35
C PHE A 18 34.53 6.28 -12.97
N GLN A 19 33.51 6.29 -12.11
CA GLN A 19 33.54 5.68 -10.79
C GLN A 19 32.48 4.59 -10.67
N LEU A 20 32.85 3.46 -10.07
CA LEU A 20 31.95 2.34 -9.76
C LEU A 20 32.11 1.95 -8.29
N ASP A 21 31.01 2.02 -7.54
CA ASP A 21 30.92 1.56 -6.17
C ASP A 21 29.94 0.38 -6.09
N LEU A 22 30.31 -0.68 -5.39
CA LEU A 22 29.36 -1.71 -4.93
C LEU A 22 28.81 -1.31 -3.57
N LEU A 23 27.57 -1.71 -3.30
CA LEU A 23 26.92 -1.51 -2.00
C LEU A 23 26.29 -2.81 -1.51
N GLY A 24 26.32 -2.98 -0.19
CA GLY A 24 25.66 -4.08 0.51
C GLY A 24 25.10 -3.58 1.84
N GLY A 25 23.94 -4.07 2.24
CA GLY A 25 23.26 -3.52 3.40
C GLY A 25 21.91 -4.15 3.72
N PHE A 26 21.10 -3.40 4.46
CA PHE A 26 19.74 -3.77 4.83
C PHE A 26 18.74 -2.71 4.40
N ARG A 27 17.54 -3.16 4.04
CA ARG A 27 16.43 -2.32 3.62
C ARG A 27 15.19 -2.62 4.46
N TYR A 28 14.55 -1.56 4.91
CA TYR A 28 13.23 -1.58 5.51
C TYR A 28 12.25 -0.76 4.67
N LEU A 29 11.09 -1.32 4.36
CA LEU A 29 9.99 -0.60 3.72
C LEU A 29 8.69 -0.84 4.48
N ASN A 30 7.86 0.19 4.57
CA ASN A 30 6.53 0.12 5.13
C ASN A 30 5.53 0.77 4.16
N LEU A 31 4.58 -0.03 3.69
CA LEU A 31 3.44 0.41 2.90
C LEU A 31 2.16 0.13 3.67
N ARG A 32 1.45 1.21 4.00
CA ARG A 32 0.13 1.20 4.61
C ARG A 32 -0.87 1.78 3.61
N GLU A 33 -1.92 1.02 3.32
CA GLU A 33 -3.03 1.43 2.47
C GLU A 33 -4.35 1.15 3.23
N THR A 34 -5.29 2.08 3.19
CA THR A 34 -6.64 1.90 3.73
C THR A 34 -7.64 2.10 2.60
N TYR A 35 -8.57 1.16 2.45
CA TYR A 35 -9.73 1.29 1.59
C TYR A 35 -10.98 1.25 2.45
N ALA A 36 -11.63 2.40 2.58
CA ALA A 36 -12.90 2.52 3.28
C ALA A 36 -13.96 3.01 2.30
N PHE A 37 -15.14 2.42 2.36
CA PHE A 37 -16.31 2.97 1.69
C PHE A 37 -17.47 3.04 2.67
N THR A 38 -18.31 4.05 2.47
CA THR A 38 -19.49 4.30 3.28
C THR A 38 -20.66 4.46 2.34
N THR A 39 -21.75 3.78 2.65
CA THR A 39 -23.02 3.97 1.96
C THR A 39 -23.95 4.70 2.92
N ASP A 40 -24.58 5.77 2.44
CA ASP A 40 -25.62 6.50 3.16
C ASP A 40 -26.86 6.49 2.28
N SER A 41 -27.95 5.90 2.77
CA SER A 41 -29.22 5.77 2.04
C SER A 41 -30.36 6.27 2.91
N PRO A 42 -30.45 7.59 3.14
CA PRO A 42 -31.55 8.15 3.91
C PRO A 42 -32.81 8.21 3.03
N ASP A 43 -33.92 7.64 3.50
CA ASP A 43 -35.25 7.92 2.95
C ASP A 43 -35.92 9.07 3.70
N VAL A 44 -36.56 9.98 2.96
CA VAL A 44 -37.06 11.27 3.49
C VAL A 44 -38.43 11.66 2.88
N PRO A 45 -39.37 10.71 2.66
CA PRO A 45 -40.76 10.93 3.14
C PRO A 45 -41.66 9.66 3.30
N PRO A 46 -42.68 9.66 4.20
CA PRO A 46 -43.00 10.60 5.27
C PRO A 46 -42.45 10.17 6.64
N ARG A 47 -42.12 11.15 7.51
CA ARG A 47 -41.45 11.04 8.84
C ARG A 47 -41.85 9.79 9.68
N PRO A 48 -40.92 9.20 10.48
CA PRO A 48 -39.54 9.63 10.81
C PRO A 48 -38.52 9.36 9.69
N PRO A 49 -37.34 10.01 9.69
CA PRO A 49 -36.31 9.76 8.67
C PRO A 49 -35.75 8.34 8.82
N ASP A 50 -35.62 7.64 7.69
CA ASP A 50 -34.86 6.40 7.62
C ASP A 50 -33.37 6.73 7.69
N VAL A 51 -32.69 6.04 8.59
CA VAL A 51 -31.23 6.02 8.68
C VAL A 51 -30.78 4.64 8.23
N PHE A 52 -30.02 4.61 7.14
CA PHE A 52 -29.34 3.41 6.70
C PHE A 52 -27.94 3.75 6.24
N ARG A 53 -26.95 3.48 7.11
CA ARG A 53 -25.55 3.75 6.83
C ARG A 53 -24.69 2.52 7.07
N THR A 54 -23.95 2.11 6.05
CA THR A 54 -22.92 1.08 6.19
C THR A 54 -21.54 1.70 6.08
N ARG A 55 -20.57 1.12 6.79
CA ARG A 55 -19.15 1.38 6.63
C ARG A 55 -18.45 0.04 6.51
N ASP A 56 -17.56 -0.04 5.55
CA ASP A 56 -16.70 -1.19 5.32
C ASP A 56 -15.27 -0.66 5.17
N GLU A 57 -14.34 -1.22 5.92
CA GLU A 57 -12.96 -0.79 5.97
C GLU A 57 -12.00 -1.97 5.87
N PHE A 58 -11.04 -1.84 4.96
CA PHE A 58 -9.96 -2.79 4.75
C PHE A 58 -8.65 -2.03 4.84
N GLU A 59 -7.89 -2.26 5.90
CA GLU A 59 -6.56 -1.70 6.08
C GLU A 59 -5.52 -2.78 5.80
N ALA A 60 -4.58 -2.52 4.88
CA ALA A 60 -3.47 -3.40 4.60
C ALA A 60 -2.14 -2.74 4.98
N ARG A 61 -1.33 -3.46 5.77
CA ARG A 61 0.03 -3.09 6.16
C ARG A 61 1.02 -4.10 5.62
N ASN A 62 2.07 -3.60 4.98
CA ASN A 62 3.15 -4.39 4.41
C ASN A 62 4.47 -3.87 4.92
N GLU A 63 5.19 -4.71 5.66
CA GLU A 63 6.48 -4.40 6.24
C GLU A 63 7.54 -5.34 5.65
N PHE A 64 8.41 -4.77 4.83
CA PHE A 64 9.53 -5.49 4.25
C PHE A 64 10.78 -5.28 5.11
N LEU A 65 11.50 -6.35 5.40
CA LEU A 65 12.85 -6.33 5.95
C LEU A 65 13.70 -7.33 5.18
N GLY A 66 14.81 -6.86 4.60
CA GLY A 66 15.67 -7.70 3.77
C GLY A 66 17.11 -7.22 3.67
N ALA A 67 17.98 -8.14 3.29
CA ALA A 67 19.33 -7.81 2.86
C ALA A 67 19.26 -7.22 1.45
N GLN A 68 20.14 -6.26 1.15
CA GLN A 68 20.24 -5.66 -0.17
C GLN A 68 21.68 -5.63 -0.68
N VAL A 69 21.79 -5.72 -1.99
CA VAL A 69 23.02 -5.54 -2.75
C VAL A 69 22.75 -4.58 -3.90
N GLY A 70 23.78 -3.89 -4.35
CA GLY A 70 23.63 -3.00 -5.49
C GLY A 70 24.95 -2.49 -6.02
N ALA A 71 24.85 -1.71 -7.08
CA ALA A 71 25.95 -0.99 -7.68
C ALA A 71 25.53 0.45 -7.95
N ARG A 72 26.47 1.38 -7.80
CA ARG A 72 26.34 2.77 -8.18
C ARG A 72 27.47 3.13 -9.12
N ALA A 73 27.12 3.70 -10.27
CA ALA A 73 28.07 4.23 -11.23
C ALA A 73 27.91 5.74 -11.35
N ARG A 74 29.03 6.43 -11.58
CA ARG A 74 29.06 7.85 -11.94
C ARG A 74 30.00 8.05 -13.11
N GLY A 75 29.55 8.79 -14.10
CA GLY A 75 30.31 9.17 -15.28
C GLY A 75 30.29 10.68 -15.48
N ASP A 76 31.45 11.26 -15.78
CA ASP A 76 31.59 12.67 -16.11
C ASP A 76 32.14 12.81 -17.53
N TRP A 77 31.40 13.45 -18.43
CA TRP A 77 31.81 13.65 -19.82
C TRP A 77 31.65 15.11 -20.25
N ARG A 78 32.78 15.84 -20.25
CA ARG A 78 32.80 17.30 -20.49
C ARG A 78 31.83 18.01 -19.52
N ARG A 79 30.84 18.70 -20.07
CA ARG A 79 29.80 19.39 -19.31
C ARG A 79 28.67 18.46 -18.86
N TRP A 80 28.56 17.27 -19.42
CA TRP A 80 27.57 16.28 -18.99
C TRP A 80 28.09 15.46 -17.81
N PHE A 81 27.17 15.05 -16.95
CA PHE A 81 27.41 14.02 -15.96
C PHE A 81 26.18 13.14 -15.83
N ALA A 82 26.40 11.89 -15.48
CA ALA A 82 25.34 10.96 -15.16
C ALA A 82 25.72 10.12 -13.93
N SER A 83 24.74 9.81 -13.11
CA SER A 83 24.86 8.79 -12.07
C SER A 83 23.71 7.81 -12.19
N GLY A 84 23.98 6.56 -11.84
CA GLY A 84 22.97 5.53 -11.80
C GLY A 84 23.20 4.61 -10.61
N ALA A 85 22.13 4.12 -10.02
CA ALA A 85 22.16 3.10 -8.98
C ALA A 85 21.14 2.01 -9.30
N VAL A 86 21.55 0.77 -9.12
CA VAL A 86 20.66 -0.39 -9.16
C VAL A 86 20.84 -1.15 -7.86
N LYS A 87 19.71 -1.42 -7.18
CA LYS A 87 19.67 -2.12 -5.90
C LYS A 87 18.67 -3.27 -6.00
N LEU A 88 18.98 -4.39 -5.39
CA LEU A 88 18.12 -5.55 -5.27
C LEU A 88 18.08 -5.96 -3.79
N ALA A 89 16.89 -5.93 -3.19
CA ALA A 89 16.68 -6.41 -1.84
C ALA A 89 15.86 -7.70 -1.83
N LEU A 90 16.26 -8.65 -0.99
CA LEU A 90 15.63 -9.96 -0.80
C LEU A 90 15.33 -10.13 0.69
N GLY A 91 14.10 -10.50 1.04
CA GLY A 91 13.71 -10.51 2.46
C GLY A 91 12.31 -11.01 2.75
N ALA A 92 11.88 -10.76 3.98
CA ALA A 92 10.56 -11.10 4.45
C ALA A 92 9.61 -9.90 4.33
N MET A 93 8.44 -10.13 3.74
CA MET A 93 7.30 -9.22 3.73
C MET A 93 6.29 -9.71 4.76
N ARG A 94 6.17 -8.97 5.87
CA ARG A 94 5.12 -9.18 6.87
C ARG A 94 3.89 -8.41 6.43
N GLN A 95 2.77 -9.12 6.32
CA GLN A 95 1.50 -8.59 5.84
C GLN A 95 0.47 -8.70 6.96
N SER A 96 -0.25 -7.60 7.20
CA SER A 96 -1.40 -7.56 8.10
C SER A 96 -2.56 -6.93 7.33
N VAL A 97 -3.73 -7.57 7.37
CA VAL A 97 -4.97 -6.99 6.84
C VAL A 97 -5.97 -6.95 7.98
N ASP A 98 -6.43 -5.75 8.30
CA ASP A 98 -7.47 -5.50 9.30
C ASP A 98 -8.77 -5.19 8.56
N VAL A 99 -9.80 -5.98 8.83
CA VAL A 99 -11.13 -5.85 8.21
C VAL A 99 -12.13 -5.46 9.29
N GLU A 100 -12.79 -4.31 9.11
CA GLU A 100 -13.79 -3.78 10.02
C GLU A 100 -15.04 -3.35 9.25
N GLY A 101 -16.21 -3.52 9.87
CA GLY A 101 -17.49 -3.15 9.26
C GLY A 101 -18.52 -2.76 10.30
N ALA A 102 -19.33 -1.75 10.00
CA ALA A 102 -20.46 -1.33 10.83
C ALA A 102 -21.69 -0.93 9.99
N LEU A 103 -22.87 -1.30 10.47
CA LEU A 103 -24.18 -0.85 9.98
C LEU A 103 -24.82 -0.01 11.09
N VAL A 104 -25.25 1.20 10.75
CA VAL A 104 -26.04 2.07 11.61
C VAL A 104 -27.41 2.25 10.96
N THR A 105 -28.46 1.79 11.64
CA THR A 105 -29.83 1.89 11.10
C THR A 105 -30.91 1.99 12.17
N ASN A 106 -32.05 2.60 11.82
CA ASN A 106 -33.29 2.58 12.61
C ASN A 106 -34.42 1.74 11.96
N ASP A 107 -34.14 1.00 10.88
CA ASP A 107 -35.13 0.15 10.21
C ASP A 107 -35.65 -0.98 11.09
N PHE A 108 -34.79 -1.50 11.97
CA PHE A 108 -35.13 -2.66 12.81
C PHE A 108 -35.94 -2.30 14.05
N ASN A 109 -36.17 -1.01 14.32
CA ASN A 109 -36.92 -0.54 15.48
C ASN A 109 -38.04 0.45 15.16
N GLY A 110 -38.54 0.42 13.91
CA GLY A 110 -39.66 1.26 13.48
C GLY A 110 -39.30 2.74 13.40
N PHE A 111 -38.11 3.04 12.87
CA PHE A 111 -37.57 4.39 12.72
C PHE A 111 -37.38 5.14 14.06
N GLY A 112 -37.04 4.39 15.12
CA GLY A 112 -36.66 4.94 16.42
C GLY A 112 -35.24 5.52 16.44
N ALA A 113 -34.59 5.50 17.61
CA ALA A 113 -33.18 5.91 17.71
C ALA A 113 -32.28 4.94 16.88
N PRO A 114 -31.33 5.43 16.06
CA PRO A 114 -30.43 4.56 15.30
C PRO A 114 -29.64 3.60 16.18
N GLN A 115 -29.54 2.35 15.72
CA GLN A 115 -28.80 1.26 16.36
C GLN A 115 -27.59 0.87 15.52
N THR A 116 -26.53 0.37 16.15
CA THR A 116 -25.30 -0.06 15.49
C THR A 116 -25.15 -1.57 15.55
N PHE A 117 -24.81 -2.17 14.42
CA PHE A 117 -24.56 -3.60 14.25
C PHE A 117 -23.19 -3.84 13.61
N GLN A 118 -22.55 -4.96 13.94
CA GLN A 118 -21.30 -5.37 13.31
C GLN A 118 -21.55 -5.81 11.87
N GLY A 119 -20.65 -5.43 10.97
CA GLY A 119 -20.68 -5.78 9.56
C GLY A 119 -21.03 -4.60 8.65
N GLY A 120 -20.92 -4.75 7.36
CA GLY A 120 -21.26 -3.76 6.33
C GLY A 120 -21.84 -4.45 5.11
N TYR A 121 -21.35 -4.15 3.91
CA TYR A 121 -21.63 -4.96 2.73
C TYR A 121 -20.59 -6.08 2.52
N PHE A 122 -19.31 -5.75 2.59
CA PHE A 122 -18.20 -6.68 2.29
C PHE A 122 -17.38 -7.08 3.53
N ALA A 123 -17.43 -6.31 4.61
CA ALA A 123 -16.92 -6.68 5.92
C ALA A 123 -18.07 -7.33 6.71
N GLN A 124 -18.06 -8.65 6.82
CA GLN A 124 -19.07 -9.45 7.52
C GLN A 124 -18.44 -10.19 8.70
N PRO A 125 -19.24 -10.73 9.63
CA PRO A 125 -18.73 -11.60 10.70
C PRO A 125 -17.82 -12.75 10.21
N THR A 126 -17.96 -13.20 8.95
CA THR A 126 -17.14 -14.26 8.37
C THR A 126 -15.73 -13.85 7.92
N ASN A 127 -15.43 -12.55 7.79
CA ASN A 127 -14.10 -12.07 7.38
C ASN A 127 -13.55 -10.91 8.22
N ILE A 128 -14.36 -10.27 9.06
CA ILE A 128 -13.90 -9.25 10.02
C ILE A 128 -12.81 -9.81 10.93
N GLY A 129 -11.84 -8.96 11.25
CA GLY A 129 -10.73 -9.26 12.15
C GLY A 129 -9.37 -8.97 11.53
N THR A 130 -8.34 -9.29 12.30
CA THR A 130 -6.93 -9.13 11.90
C THR A 130 -6.39 -10.43 11.32
N HIS A 131 -5.93 -10.36 10.08
CA HIS A 131 -5.30 -11.49 9.37
C HIS A 131 -3.84 -11.18 9.12
N ARG A 132 -2.94 -12.14 9.40
CA ARG A 132 -1.50 -11.95 9.23
C ARG A 132 -0.85 -13.10 8.46
N ARG A 133 0.13 -12.76 7.62
CA ARG A 133 1.06 -13.74 7.04
C ARG A 133 2.43 -13.13 6.78
N THR A 134 3.44 -13.97 6.64
CA THR A 134 4.78 -13.56 6.21
C THR A 134 5.15 -14.32 4.95
N VAL A 135 5.64 -13.62 3.93
CA VAL A 135 6.05 -14.20 2.65
C VAL A 135 7.42 -13.69 2.24
N PHE A 136 8.18 -14.50 1.51
CA PHE A 136 9.42 -14.03 0.89
C PHE A 136 9.10 -13.05 -0.24
N ALA A 137 9.82 -11.93 -0.28
CA ALA A 137 9.64 -10.87 -1.28
C ALA A 137 10.98 -10.35 -1.82
N VAL A 138 10.90 -9.75 -3.00
CA VAL A 138 11.99 -9.19 -3.80
C VAL A 138 11.64 -7.76 -4.13
N VAL A 139 12.58 -6.85 -3.88
CA VAL A 139 12.37 -5.40 -4.02
C VAL A 139 13.55 -4.80 -4.81
N PRO A 140 13.47 -4.74 -6.15
CA PRO A 140 14.41 -4.00 -6.97
C PRO A 140 14.13 -2.48 -6.95
N GLU A 141 15.19 -1.70 -7.05
CA GLU A 141 15.14 -0.24 -7.20
C GLU A 141 16.21 0.20 -8.21
N VAL A 142 15.82 1.12 -9.10
CA VAL A 142 16.69 1.73 -10.09
C VAL A 142 16.57 3.25 -9.99
N GLY A 143 17.69 3.95 -9.92
CA GLY A 143 17.77 5.39 -9.98
C GLY A 143 18.74 5.83 -11.06
N VAL A 144 18.39 6.84 -11.85
CA VAL A 144 19.25 7.44 -12.87
C VAL A 144 19.13 8.95 -12.79
N ASP A 145 20.26 9.64 -12.69
CA ASP A 145 20.36 11.09 -12.78
C ASP A 145 21.21 11.47 -13.99
N VAL A 146 20.75 12.45 -14.76
CA VAL A 146 21.48 13.05 -15.88
C VAL A 146 21.51 14.55 -15.68
N GLY A 147 22.67 15.16 -15.82
CA GLY A 147 22.83 16.60 -15.65
C GLY A 147 23.84 17.23 -16.59
N TYR A 148 23.76 18.56 -16.64
CA TYR A 148 24.58 19.42 -17.48
C TYR A 148 25.12 20.59 -16.67
N ARG A 149 26.42 20.85 -16.81
CA ARG A 149 27.13 21.99 -16.23
C ARG A 149 27.00 23.19 -17.17
N ILE A 150 26.19 24.16 -16.78
CA ILE A 150 26.01 25.41 -17.51
C ILE A 150 27.30 26.24 -17.39
N THR A 151 27.81 26.35 -16.17
CA THR A 151 29.10 26.95 -15.83
C THR A 151 29.85 26.01 -14.87
N ASP A 152 31.07 26.36 -14.48
CA ASP A 152 31.82 25.58 -13.49
C ASP A 152 31.18 25.62 -12.08
N ALA A 153 30.36 26.64 -11.82
CA ALA A 153 29.64 26.83 -10.56
C ALA A 153 28.18 26.36 -10.60
N VAL A 154 27.54 26.31 -11.78
CA VAL A 154 26.09 26.05 -11.92
C VAL A 154 25.83 24.80 -12.76
N SER A 155 25.09 23.86 -12.19
CA SER A 155 24.65 22.65 -12.88
C SER A 155 23.15 22.41 -12.73
N VAL A 156 22.55 21.83 -13.75
CA VAL A 156 21.15 21.40 -13.76
C VAL A 156 21.10 19.89 -13.94
N PHE A 157 20.11 19.23 -13.35
CA PHE A 157 19.95 17.79 -13.50
C PHE A 157 18.47 17.37 -13.44
N VAL A 158 18.20 16.23 -14.06
CA VAL A 158 16.94 15.49 -13.95
C VAL A 158 17.27 14.09 -13.44
N GLY A 159 16.50 13.62 -12.49
CA GLY A 159 16.57 12.28 -11.94
C GLY A 159 15.26 11.53 -12.16
N TYR A 160 15.38 10.21 -12.32
CA TYR A 160 14.28 9.27 -12.36
C TYR A 160 14.57 8.10 -11.42
N THR A 161 13.61 7.77 -10.57
CA THR A 161 13.69 6.61 -9.67
C THR A 161 12.50 5.71 -9.92
N PHE A 162 12.74 4.40 -9.95
CA PHE A 162 11.74 3.35 -10.02
C PHE A 162 11.98 2.34 -8.89
N LEU A 163 10.93 2.02 -8.15
CA LEU A 163 10.92 1.02 -7.09
C LEU A 163 9.80 0.02 -7.40
N TYR A 164 10.09 -1.27 -7.27
CA TYR A 164 9.08 -2.32 -7.34
C TYR A 164 9.20 -3.23 -6.12
N ALA A 165 8.07 -3.71 -5.61
CA ALA A 165 7.97 -4.64 -4.50
C ALA A 165 6.89 -5.67 -4.83
N ASN A 166 7.28 -6.94 -4.88
CA ASN A 166 6.33 -8.03 -5.12
C ASN A 166 5.68 -8.51 -3.83
N ARG A 167 4.59 -9.26 -3.99
CA ARG A 167 3.85 -9.92 -2.91
C ARG A 167 3.45 -8.95 -1.80
N VAL A 168 2.78 -7.88 -2.18
CA VAL A 168 2.19 -6.87 -1.31
C VAL A 168 0.68 -7.13 -1.17
N ALA A 169 0.14 -7.02 0.03
CA ALA A 169 -1.28 -7.13 0.29
C ALA A 169 -1.89 -5.75 0.07
N ARG A 170 -2.79 -5.64 -0.90
CA ARG A 170 -3.48 -4.39 -1.21
C ARG A 170 -4.95 -4.51 -0.85
N PRO A 171 -5.55 -3.51 -0.19
CA PRO A 171 -6.86 -3.66 0.44
C PRO A 171 -7.97 -3.99 -0.58
N GLY A 172 -7.92 -3.38 -1.77
CA GLY A 172 -8.90 -3.65 -2.84
C GLY A 172 -8.91 -5.09 -3.36
N GLU A 173 -7.80 -5.83 -3.22
CA GLU A 173 -7.72 -7.24 -3.61
C GLU A 173 -8.15 -8.20 -2.50
N GLN A 174 -8.31 -7.71 -1.26
CA GLN A 174 -8.76 -8.55 -0.13
C GLN A 174 -10.29 -8.59 -0.03
N ILE A 175 -10.99 -7.88 -0.91
CA ILE A 175 -12.45 -7.80 -0.91
C ILE A 175 -13.03 -8.97 -1.70
N ASP A 176 -13.59 -9.95 -0.99
CA ASP A 176 -14.48 -10.93 -1.59
C ASP A 176 -15.84 -10.28 -1.87
N ARG A 177 -16.16 -10.15 -3.15
CA ARG A 177 -17.39 -9.50 -3.64
C ARG A 177 -18.61 -10.41 -3.59
N THR A 178 -18.43 -11.67 -3.17
CA THR A 178 -19.52 -12.62 -3.00
C THR A 178 -20.14 -12.41 -1.63
N ILE A 179 -21.38 -11.93 -1.59
CA ILE A 179 -22.13 -11.71 -0.35
C ILE A 179 -23.15 -12.84 -0.19
N ASN A 180 -23.18 -13.47 0.98
CA ASN A 180 -24.30 -14.31 1.40
C ASN A 180 -25.31 -13.44 2.19
N PRO A 181 -26.52 -13.16 1.65
CA PRO A 181 -27.50 -12.29 2.30
C PRO A 181 -28.01 -12.83 3.65
N THR A 182 -27.90 -14.14 3.90
CA THR A 182 -28.44 -14.75 5.13
C THR A 182 -27.70 -14.30 6.39
N GLN A 183 -26.43 -13.91 6.29
CA GLN A 183 -25.64 -13.38 7.40
C GLN A 183 -25.55 -11.85 7.41
N ASN A 184 -25.82 -11.20 6.28
CA ASN A 184 -25.61 -9.77 6.14
C ASN A 184 -26.77 -9.01 6.77
N ALA A 185 -26.47 -8.23 7.81
CA ALA A 185 -27.46 -7.42 8.52
C ALA A 185 -28.15 -6.41 7.61
N SER A 186 -27.48 -5.92 6.57
CA SER A 186 -28.00 -4.97 5.58
C SER A 186 -29.02 -5.54 4.59
N PHE A 187 -29.22 -6.87 4.53
CA PHE A 187 -30.17 -7.48 3.58
C PHE A 187 -31.35 -8.19 4.29
N GLY A 188 -32.40 -7.48 4.71
CA GLY A 188 -33.67 -8.06 5.20
C GLY A 188 -34.15 -7.52 6.57
N ALA A 189 -35.22 -8.10 7.14
CA ALA A 189 -35.81 -7.71 8.45
C ALA A 189 -36.10 -8.96 9.33
N PRO A 190 -36.18 -8.91 10.69
CA PRO A 190 -35.69 -7.97 11.72
C PRO A 190 -34.49 -8.57 12.54
N PRO A 191 -34.13 -8.12 13.77
CA PRO A 191 -32.74 -7.80 14.13
C PRO A 191 -31.79 -9.00 14.25
N PRO A 192 -30.47 -8.79 14.04
CA PRO A 192 -29.42 -9.78 14.30
C PRO A 192 -29.39 -10.26 15.78
N PRO A 193 -28.80 -11.44 16.05
CA PRO A 193 -27.90 -12.20 15.18
C PRO A 193 -28.64 -13.01 14.12
N ARG A 194 -28.10 -12.99 12.91
CA ARG A 194 -28.57 -13.83 11.80
C ARG A 194 -27.77 -15.12 11.76
N THR A 195 -28.46 -16.24 11.60
CA THR A 195 -27.80 -17.54 11.41
C THR A 195 -27.36 -17.65 9.95
N LEU A 196 -26.06 -17.83 9.72
CA LEU A 196 -25.53 -18.13 8.40
C LEU A 196 -26.13 -19.43 7.86
N VAL A 197 -26.74 -19.37 6.66
CA VAL A 197 -27.20 -20.55 5.93
C VAL A 197 -26.45 -20.60 4.59
N GLY A 198 -25.81 -21.75 4.31
CA GLY A 198 -24.98 -21.91 3.11
C GLY A 198 -23.55 -21.38 3.30
N PRO A 199 -22.87 -20.97 2.20
CA PRO A 199 -21.46 -20.61 2.24
C PRO A 199 -21.14 -19.37 3.10
N ALA A 200 -20.09 -19.45 3.93
CA ALA A 200 -19.55 -18.33 4.71
C ALA A 200 -18.85 -17.29 3.81
N ARG A 201 -19.63 -16.37 3.23
CA ARG A 201 -19.17 -15.39 2.23
C ARG A 201 -19.72 -13.98 2.55
N PRO A 202 -18.90 -12.93 2.57
CA PRO A 202 -17.49 -12.83 2.17
C PRO A 202 -16.53 -13.62 3.07
N GLY A 203 -15.57 -14.32 2.47
CA GLY A 203 -14.50 -15.03 3.18
C GLY A 203 -13.18 -14.30 3.05
N PHE A 204 -12.34 -14.32 4.09
CA PHE A 204 -11.00 -13.76 3.99
C PHE A 204 -10.04 -14.74 3.29
N SER A 205 -9.31 -14.26 2.29
CA SER A 205 -8.17 -14.97 1.73
C SER A 205 -7.13 -13.96 1.26
N PHE A 206 -5.86 -14.23 1.55
CA PHE A 206 -4.81 -13.32 1.12
C PHE A 206 -4.54 -13.38 -0.39
N ALA A 207 -4.94 -12.33 -1.10
CA ALA A 207 -4.49 -12.07 -2.47
C ALA A 207 -3.14 -11.32 -2.42
N GLY A 208 -2.13 -11.85 -3.11
CA GLY A 208 -0.85 -11.16 -3.28
C GLY A 208 -0.84 -10.33 -4.55
N SER A 209 -0.55 -9.04 -4.41
CA SER A 209 -0.36 -8.09 -5.50
C SER A 209 1.10 -7.71 -5.66
N ASP A 210 1.34 -6.82 -6.61
CA ASP A 210 2.59 -6.10 -6.77
C ASP A 210 2.38 -4.60 -6.56
N PHE A 211 3.43 -3.93 -6.08
CA PHE A 211 3.47 -2.49 -5.91
C PHE A 211 4.66 -1.92 -6.68
N TRP A 212 4.47 -0.79 -7.34
CA TRP A 212 5.55 -0.02 -7.92
C TRP A 212 5.35 1.48 -7.70
N ALA A 213 6.46 2.20 -7.58
CA ALA A 213 6.48 3.64 -7.45
C ALA A 213 7.54 4.21 -8.38
N GLN A 214 7.26 5.39 -8.92
CA GLN A 214 8.22 6.15 -9.72
C GLN A 214 8.28 7.60 -9.26
N GLY A 215 9.45 8.21 -9.40
CA GLY A 215 9.67 9.62 -9.07
C GLY A 215 10.51 10.29 -10.13
N VAL A 216 10.19 11.55 -10.43
CA VAL A 216 11.01 12.44 -11.25
C VAL A 216 11.40 13.62 -10.38
N ASN A 217 12.68 13.98 -10.37
CA ASN A 217 13.17 15.16 -9.69
C ASN A 217 13.97 16.03 -10.66
N VAL A 218 13.83 17.34 -10.54
CA VAL A 218 14.60 18.33 -11.31
C VAL A 218 15.27 19.25 -10.32
N GLY A 219 16.55 19.55 -10.52
CA GLY A 219 17.32 20.34 -9.58
C GLY A 219 18.37 21.22 -10.23
N VAL A 220 18.76 22.26 -9.49
CA VAL A 220 19.89 23.13 -9.78
C VAL A 220 20.86 23.03 -8.61
N ALA A 221 22.14 22.80 -8.89
CA ALA A 221 23.19 22.79 -7.89
C ALA A 221 24.20 23.91 -8.17
N VAL A 222 24.45 24.72 -7.14
CA VAL A 222 25.42 25.82 -7.13
C VAL A 222 26.57 25.44 -6.21
N ARG A 223 27.80 25.54 -6.71
CA ARG A 223 29.03 25.35 -5.93
C ARG A 223 29.68 26.72 -5.71
N PHE A 224 30.09 27.00 -4.47
CA PHE A 224 30.79 28.22 -4.04
C PHE A 224 32.24 27.89 -3.71
#